data_AF-A0A402BLK0-F1
#
_entry.id   AF-A0A402BLK0-F1
#
_cell.length_a   1.000
_cell.length_b   1.000
_cell.length_c   1.000
_cell.angle_alpha   90.00
_cell.angle_beta   90.00
_cell.angle_gamma   90.00
#
_symmetry.space_group_name_H-M   'P 1'
#
loop_
_entity.id
_entity.type
_entity.pdbx_description
1 polymer ?
#
loop_
_entity_poly.entity_id
_entity_poly.type
_entity_poly.pdbx_seq_one_letter_code
_entity_poly.pdbx_strand_id
1 'polypeptide(L)'
;MSSSSNHNQKQPEAQAALYGPAGRADYRPGDQIRFRSVATSGQILTGTVLYVRAPGPAIQGGKNHPTVLVMDAGDGFPHMVYPGDVIQE
;
A
#
# COMPACT_ATOMS: atom_id res chain seq x y z
N MET A 1 5.93 -0.37 -34.96
CA MET A 1 4.91 0.63 -34.55
C MET A 1 4.47 0.28 -33.15
N SER A 2 4.71 1.21 -32.23
CA SER A 2 4.61 1.07 -30.78
C SER A 2 3.16 0.83 -30.32
N SER A 3 2.93 -0.22 -29.52
CA SER A 3 1.70 -0.37 -28.73
C SER A 3 1.99 0.12 -27.31
N SER A 4 1.80 1.42 -27.10
CA SER A 4 1.86 2.04 -25.78
C SER A 4 0.49 1.96 -25.11
N SER A 5 0.49 1.32 -23.94
CA SER A 5 -0.17 1.76 -22.72
C SER A 5 -1.70 1.87 -22.71
N ASN A 6 -2.36 0.91 -22.05
CA ASN A 6 -3.65 1.16 -21.43
C ASN A 6 -3.77 0.39 -20.10
N HIS A 7 -3.02 0.83 -19.09
CA HIS A 7 -3.09 0.35 -17.70
C HIS A 7 -3.10 1.56 -16.78
N ASN A 8 -4.17 2.38 -16.73
CA ASN A 8 -4.21 3.39 -15.66
C ASN A 8 -5.53 4.05 -15.24
N GLN A 9 -6.72 3.48 -15.44
CA GLN A 9 -7.95 4.23 -15.06
C GLN A 9 -9.03 3.47 -14.27
N LYS A 10 -8.91 2.15 -14.03
CA LYS A 10 -9.91 1.37 -13.25
C LYS A 10 -9.47 0.96 -11.84
N GLN A 11 -8.28 1.35 -11.43
CA GLN A 11 -7.66 0.84 -10.20
C GLN A 11 -8.27 1.34 -8.87
N PRO A 12 -8.73 2.60 -8.73
CA PRO A 12 -9.21 3.10 -7.45
C PRO A 12 -10.43 2.37 -6.91
N GLU A 13 -11.41 2.07 -7.77
CA GLU A 13 -12.67 1.42 -7.39
C GLU A 13 -12.46 -0.05 -6.98
N ALA A 14 -11.63 -0.77 -7.73
CA ALA A 14 -11.30 -2.17 -7.43
C ALA A 14 -10.54 -2.31 -6.09
N GLN A 15 -9.63 -1.38 -5.79
CA GLN A 15 -8.89 -1.38 -4.54
C GLN A 15 -9.76 -0.96 -3.35
N ALA A 16 -10.64 0.02 -3.53
CA ALA A 16 -11.60 0.42 -2.50
C ALA A 16 -12.58 -0.71 -2.13
N ALA A 17 -12.98 -1.54 -3.11
CA ALA A 17 -13.81 -2.72 -2.85
C ALA A 17 -13.09 -3.78 -1.99
N LEU A 18 -11.78 -3.93 -2.15
CA LEU A 18 -10.98 -4.92 -1.41
C LEU A 18 -10.53 -4.41 -0.03
N TYR A 19 -10.16 -3.13 0.06
CA TYR A 19 -9.47 -2.58 1.24
C TYR A 19 -10.31 -1.59 2.03
N GLY A 20 -11.49 -1.19 1.54
CA GLY A 20 -12.29 -0.10 2.09
C GLY A 20 -11.85 1.26 1.56
N PRO A 21 -12.47 2.39 2.01
CA PRO A 21 -12.17 3.72 1.48
C PRO A 21 -10.71 4.12 1.67
N ALA A 22 -10.22 4.97 0.76
CA ALA A 22 -8.85 5.46 0.81
C ALA A 22 -8.65 6.32 2.08
N GLY A 23 -7.54 6.07 2.78
CA GLY A 23 -7.13 6.86 3.93
C GLY A 23 -6.54 8.20 3.54
N ARG A 24 -6.54 9.15 4.47
CA ARG A 24 -5.63 10.29 4.43
C ARG A 24 -4.33 9.88 5.14
N ALA A 25 -3.25 9.78 4.38
CA ALA A 25 -1.88 9.68 4.88
C ALA A 25 -1.02 10.73 4.17
N ASP A 26 0.18 10.98 4.69
CA ASP A 26 1.17 11.84 4.02
C ASP A 26 1.65 11.23 2.69
N TYR A 27 1.39 9.93 2.51
CA TYR A 27 1.74 9.13 1.35
C TYR A 27 0.55 8.94 0.41
N ARG A 28 0.83 8.82 -0.89
CA ARG A 28 -0.15 8.66 -1.95
C ARG A 28 0.22 7.48 -2.86
N PRO A 29 -0.75 6.85 -3.52
CA PRO A 29 -0.45 5.88 -4.58
C PRO A 29 0.54 6.45 -5.60
N GLY A 30 1.59 5.69 -5.90
CA GLY A 30 2.70 6.09 -6.76
C GLY A 30 3.93 6.60 -6.02
N ASP A 31 3.85 6.95 -4.73
CA ASP A 31 5.02 7.40 -3.97
C ASP A 31 6.02 6.25 -3.78
N GLN A 32 7.31 6.55 -3.90
CA GLN A 32 8.38 5.59 -3.64
C GLN A 32 8.92 5.79 -2.22
N ILE A 33 8.86 4.75 -1.40
CA ILE A 33 9.13 4.83 0.05
C ILE A 33 10.07 3.70 0.47
N ARG A 34 10.99 4.00 1.40
CA ARG A 34 11.81 3.03 2.12
C ARG A 34 11.10 2.59 3.40
N PHE A 35 11.01 1.28 3.63
CA PHE A 35 10.32 0.74 4.78
C PHE A 35 10.96 -0.54 5.31
N ARG A 36 10.69 -0.85 6.58
CA ARG A 36 11.04 -2.12 7.19
C ARG A 36 9.93 -3.14 6.94
N SER A 37 10.21 -4.19 6.18
CA SER A 37 9.21 -5.23 5.90
C SER A 37 9.18 -6.28 7.01
N VAL A 38 8.00 -6.49 7.60
CA VAL A 38 7.77 -7.61 8.52
C VAL A 38 7.69 -8.95 7.80
N ALA A 39 7.33 -8.97 6.51
CA ALA A 39 7.22 -10.18 5.71
C ALA A 39 8.60 -10.81 5.43
N THR A 40 9.65 -9.99 5.36
CA THR A 40 11.03 -10.43 5.13
C THR A 40 11.90 -10.31 6.38
N SER A 41 11.31 -10.56 7.56
CA SER A 41 12.04 -10.57 8.84
C SER A 41 12.76 -9.26 9.18
N GLY A 42 12.17 -8.12 8.80
CA GLY A 42 12.67 -6.79 9.15
C GLY A 42 13.71 -6.22 8.18
N GLN A 43 13.86 -6.77 6.97
CA GLN A 43 14.72 -6.17 5.95
C GLN A 43 14.17 -4.81 5.51
N ILE A 44 15.10 -3.92 5.14
CA ILE A 44 14.75 -2.61 4.58
C ILE A 44 14.57 -2.79 3.08
N LEU A 45 13.37 -2.49 2.60
CA LEU A 45 13.00 -2.52 1.20
C LEU A 45 12.64 -1.11 0.72
N THR A 46 12.67 -0.92 -0.60
CA THR A 46 12.12 0.27 -1.26
C THR A 46 10.98 -0.21 -2.14
N GLY A 47 9.84 0.46 -2.08
CA GLY A 47 8.69 0.07 -2.89
C GLY A 47 7.81 1.26 -3.26
N THR A 48 6.83 1.00 -4.10
CA THR A 48 5.83 1.97 -4.55
C THR A 48 4.54 1.77 -3.79
N VAL A 49 3.92 2.86 -3.31
CA VAL A 49 2.58 2.80 -2.71
C VAL A 49 1.58 2.42 -3.79
N LEU A 50 0.90 1.28 -3.61
CA LEU A 50 -0.25 0.90 -4.44
C LEU A 50 -1.54 1.50 -3.88
N TYR A 51 -1.70 1.46 -2.56
CA TYR A 51 -2.93 1.89 -1.90
C TYR A 51 -2.69 2.35 -0.46
N VAL A 52 -3.50 3.32 0.00
CA VAL A 52 -3.52 3.78 1.39
C VAL A 52 -4.85 3.38 2.00
N ARG A 53 -4.83 2.41 2.90
CA ARG A 53 -6.01 1.93 3.59
C ARG A 53 -6.33 2.83 4.80
N ALA A 54 -7.52 3.41 4.83
CA ALA A 54 -7.99 4.21 5.96
C ALA A 54 -8.05 3.39 7.26
N PRO A 55 -7.80 3.98 8.44
CA PRO A 55 -8.02 3.29 9.69
C PRO A 55 -9.51 2.96 9.86
N GLY A 56 -9.81 1.80 10.42
CA GLY A 56 -11.20 1.37 10.57
C GLY A 56 -11.36 -0.08 11.00
N PRO A 57 -12.59 -0.57 11.09
CA PRO A 57 -12.84 -1.96 11.43
C PRO A 57 -12.34 -2.87 10.32
N ALA A 58 -11.56 -3.89 10.69
CA ALA A 58 -11.26 -4.97 9.77
C ALA A 58 -12.57 -5.66 9.36
N ILE A 59 -12.73 -5.89 8.05
CA ILE A 59 -13.90 -6.55 7.45
C ILE A 59 -14.18 -7.89 8.17
N GLN A 60 -13.12 -8.59 8.57
CA GLN A 60 -13.20 -9.81 9.37
C GLN A 60 -12.59 -9.57 10.75
N GLY A 61 -13.36 -9.85 11.81
CA GLY A 61 -12.92 -9.79 13.21
C GLY A 61 -13.19 -8.46 13.93
N GLY A 62 -13.66 -7.41 13.24
CA GLY A 62 -14.19 -6.18 13.86
C GLY A 62 -13.19 -5.32 14.63
N LYS A 63 -11.93 -5.75 14.73
CA LYS A 63 -10.87 -4.98 15.39
C LYS A 63 -10.50 -3.78 14.51
N ASN A 64 -10.33 -2.62 15.14
CA ASN A 64 -9.83 -1.45 14.47
C ASN A 64 -8.36 -1.66 14.08
N HIS A 65 -8.06 -1.46 12.80
CA HIS A 65 -6.69 -1.40 12.33
C HIS A 65 -6.29 0.08 12.11
N PRO A 66 -5.01 0.42 12.32
CA PRO A 66 -4.49 1.73 11.95
C PRO A 66 -4.40 1.88 10.42
N THR A 67 -3.99 3.05 9.95
CA THR A 67 -3.65 3.27 8.54
C THR A 67 -2.60 2.26 8.08
N VAL A 68 -2.79 1.67 6.90
CA VAL A 68 -1.84 0.73 6.29
C VAL A 68 -1.54 1.14 4.86
N LEU A 69 -0.26 1.17 4.51
CA LEU A 69 0.21 1.33 3.15
C LEU A 69 0.34 -0.06 2.52
N VAL A 70 -0.29 -0.26 1.37
CA VAL A 70 -0.09 -1.45 0.53
C VAL A 70 1.01 -1.09 -0.47
N MET A 71 2.14 -1.76 -0.39
CA MET A 71 3.36 -1.43 -1.11
C MET A 71 3.74 -2.54 -2.11
N ASP A 72 4.25 -2.17 -3.28
CA ASP A 72 4.91 -3.08 -4.21
C ASP A 72 6.43 -2.92 -4.12
N ALA A 73 7.13 -3.99 -3.75
CA ALA A 73 8.59 -4.04 -3.68
C ALA A 73 9.22 -4.81 -4.86
N GLY A 74 8.43 -5.23 -5.84
CA GLY A 74 8.91 -5.96 -7.02
C GLY A 74 9.18 -7.45 -6.80
N ASP A 75 8.76 -8.02 -5.67
CA ASP A 75 8.93 -9.44 -5.31
C ASP A 75 7.65 -10.28 -5.58
N GLY A 76 6.67 -9.71 -6.26
CA GLY A 76 5.44 -10.38 -6.69
C GLY A 76 4.35 -10.48 -5.63
N PHE A 77 4.58 -9.98 -4.41
CA PHE A 77 3.56 -9.92 -3.36
C PHE A 77 3.50 -8.52 -2.72
N PRO A 78 2.30 -7.99 -2.44
CA PRO A 78 2.17 -6.70 -1.78
C PRO A 78 2.61 -6.77 -0.32
N HIS A 79 3.35 -5.75 0.12
CA HIS A 79 3.76 -5.57 1.51
C HIS A 79 2.77 -4.67 2.24
N MET A 80 2.32 -5.10 3.42
CA MET A 80 1.49 -4.29 4.31
C MET A 80 2.42 -3.54 5.27
N VAL A 81 2.49 -2.22 5.11
CA VAL A 81 3.44 -1.37 5.82
C VAL A 81 2.69 -0.38 6.69
N TYR A 82 3.01 -0.33 7.97
CA TYR A 82 2.46 0.71 8.85
C TYR A 82 3.29 1.99 8.71
N PRO A 83 2.69 3.19 8.87
CA PRO A 83 3.43 4.44 8.81
C PRO A 83 4.65 4.50 9.75
N GLY A 84 4.60 3.81 10.90
CA GLY A 84 5.74 3.73 11.83
C GLY A 84 6.91 2.86 11.35
N ASP A 85 6.72 2.03 10.33
CA ASP A 85 7.77 1.20 9.72
C ASP A 85 8.44 1.89 8.52
N VAL A 86 7.93 3.06 8.12
CA VAL A 86 8.55 3.91 7.11
C VAL A 86 9.80 4.55 7.69
N ILE A 87 10.89 4.49 6.93
CA ILE A 87 12.16 5.11 7.32
C ILE A 87 12.19 6.51 6.71
N GLN A 88 12.05 7.53 7.56
CA GLN A 88 12.27 8.94 7.20
C GLN A 88 13.77 9.25 7.31
N GLU A 89 14.30 10.00 6.34
CA GLU A 89 15.62 10.63 6.43
C GLU A 89 15.55 11.99 7.14
#